data_AF-A0A350URE5-F1
#
_entry.id   AF-A0A350URE5-F1
#
_cell.length_a   1.000
_cell.length_b   1.000
_cell.length_c   1.000
_cell.angle_alpha   90.00
_cell.angle_beta   90.00
_cell.angle_gamma   90.00
#
_symmetry.space_group_name_H-M   'P 1'
#
loop_
_entity.id
_entity.type
_entity.pdbx_description
1 polymer ?
#
loop_
_entity_poly.entity_id
_entity_poly.type
_entity_poly.pdbx_seq_one_letter_code
_entity_poly.pdbx_strand_id
1 'polypeptide(L)'
;MPVPSVFLDKRDELERSEFQYGLEAGRLAVSLDLLTDALVMVGQHGVYCQSARQPGKPAMDIQIIQQHLEQSKELLRSVMDELRKR
;
A
#
# COMPACT_ATOMS: atom_id res chain seq x y z
N MET A 1 18.67 6.95 8.54
CA MET A 1 18.64 5.47 8.49
C MET A 1 18.25 5.07 7.08
N PRO A 2 19.03 4.25 6.37
CA PRO A 2 18.60 3.75 5.06
C PRO A 2 17.35 2.89 5.24
N VAL A 3 16.38 3.03 4.34
CA VAL A 3 15.20 2.15 4.31
C VAL A 3 15.70 0.74 3.94
N PRO A 4 15.39 -0.29 4.75
CA PRO A 4 15.81 -1.66 4.43
C PRO A 4 15.13 -2.11 3.13
N SER A 5 15.84 -2.93 2.35
CA SER A 5 15.26 -3.53 1.15
C SER A 5 14.05 -4.40 1.52
N VAL A 6 12.97 -4.34 0.73
CA VAL A 6 11.77 -5.16 0.94
C VAL A 6 12.09 -6.67 0.94
N PHE A 7 13.11 -7.08 0.17
CA PHE A 7 13.59 -8.47 0.13
C PHE A 7 14.27 -8.93 1.43
N LEU A 8 14.66 -7.99 2.30
CA LEU A 8 15.21 -8.29 3.62
C LEU A 8 14.14 -8.12 4.70
N ASP A 9 13.40 -7.00 4.67
CA ASP A 9 12.40 -6.65 5.68
C ASP A 9 11.17 -7.56 5.64
N LYS A 10 10.74 -7.95 4.43
CA LYS A 10 9.53 -8.75 4.19
C LYS A 10 9.84 -10.12 3.61
N ARG A 11 11.06 -10.64 3.84
CA ARG A 11 11.55 -11.89 3.23
C ARG A 11 10.57 -13.06 3.42
N ASP A 12 10.19 -13.35 4.65
CA ASP A 12 9.36 -14.52 4.96
C ASP A 12 7.92 -14.38 4.41
N GLU A 13 7.45 -13.13 4.25
CA GLU A 13 6.13 -12.82 3.68
C GLU A 13 6.14 -12.96 2.15
N LEU A 14 7.25 -12.52 1.52
CA LEU A 14 7.53 -12.74 0.10
C LEU A 14 7.66 -14.24 -0.20
N GLU A 15 8.47 -14.99 0.54
CA GLU A 15 8.64 -16.43 0.31
C GLU A 15 7.31 -17.18 0.39
N ARG A 16 6.49 -16.89 1.40
CA ARG A 16 5.15 -17.51 1.54
C ARG A 16 4.22 -17.12 0.38
N SER A 17 4.17 -15.84 0.02
CA SER A 17 3.27 -15.34 -1.02
C SER A 17 3.70 -15.83 -2.41
N GLU A 18 5.00 -15.83 -2.70
CA GLU A 18 5.57 -16.34 -3.95
C GLU A 18 5.34 -17.85 -4.09
N PHE A 19 5.41 -18.61 -2.99
CA PHE A 19 5.06 -20.03 -3.00
C PHE A 19 3.57 -20.28 -3.27
N GLN A 20 2.67 -19.50 -2.66
CA GLN A 20 1.23 -19.70 -2.77
C GLN A 20 0.65 -19.23 -4.10
N TYR A 21 1.15 -18.12 -4.63
CA TYR A 21 0.54 -17.42 -5.77
C TYR A 21 1.46 -17.38 -7.00
N GLY A 22 2.69 -17.87 -6.91
CA GLY A 22 3.73 -17.68 -7.93
C GLY A 22 4.46 -16.35 -7.76
N LEU A 23 5.60 -16.21 -8.45
CA LEU A 23 6.53 -15.09 -8.26
C LEU A 23 5.88 -13.70 -8.43
N GLU A 24 5.19 -13.49 -9.56
CA GLU A 24 4.62 -12.20 -9.92
C GLU A 24 3.45 -11.82 -9.00
N ALA A 25 2.46 -12.73 -8.87
CA ALA A 25 1.28 -12.48 -8.05
C ALA A 25 1.61 -12.44 -6.55
N GLY A 26 2.59 -13.23 -6.08
CA GLY A 26 3.07 -13.20 -4.70
C GLY A 26 3.69 -11.85 -4.33
N ARG A 27 4.52 -11.27 -5.21
CA ARG A 27 5.08 -9.93 -4.99
C ARG A 27 4.03 -8.82 -5.02
N LEU A 28 3.05 -8.93 -5.92
CA LEU A 28 1.92 -8.00 -5.96
C LEU A 28 1.07 -8.09 -4.69
N ALA A 29 0.86 -9.29 -4.15
CA ALA A 29 0.16 -9.48 -2.88
C ALA A 29 0.86 -8.74 -1.74
N VAL A 30 2.16 -8.96 -1.53
CA VAL A 30 2.94 -8.24 -0.51
C VAL A 30 2.94 -6.72 -0.76
N SER A 31 2.97 -6.28 -2.02
CA SER A 31 2.88 -4.85 -2.35
C SER A 31 1.54 -4.23 -1.94
N LEU A 32 0.43 -4.97 -2.11
CA LEU A 32 -0.89 -4.53 -1.65
C LEU A 32 -0.98 -4.44 -0.13
N ASP A 33 -0.31 -5.33 0.60
CA ASP A 33 -0.24 -5.29 2.06
C ASP A 33 0.52 -4.04 2.53
N LEU A 34 1.69 -3.76 1.94
CA LEU A 34 2.47 -2.54 2.24
C LEU A 34 1.67 -1.25 1.98
N LEU A 35 0.93 -1.18 0.87
CA LEU A 35 0.05 -0.05 0.58
C LEU A 35 -1.13 0.04 1.56
N THR A 36 -1.61 -1.09 2.06
CA THR A 36 -2.67 -1.13 3.07
C THR A 36 -2.16 -0.60 4.41
N ASP A 37 -0.97 -1.02 4.85
CA ASP A 37 -0.32 -0.49 6.04
C ASP A 37 -0.10 1.02 5.93
N ALA A 38 0.39 1.49 4.78
CA ALA A 38 0.56 2.92 4.51
C ALA A 38 -0.76 3.69 4.61
N LEU A 39 -1.86 3.16 4.06
CA LEU A 39 -3.19 3.78 4.17
C LEU A 39 -3.67 3.90 5.62
N VAL A 40 -3.46 2.86 6.42
CA VAL A 40 -3.81 2.89 7.85
C VAL A 40 -3.02 3.99 8.56
N MET A 41 -1.72 4.07 8.32
CA MET A 41 -0.85 5.09 8.94
C MET A 41 -1.21 6.51 8.50
N VAL A 42 -1.48 6.73 7.21
CA VAL A 42 -1.89 8.03 6.68
C VAL A 42 -3.26 8.43 7.21
N GLY A 43 -4.21 7.49 7.29
CA GLY A 43 -5.54 7.73 7.87
C GLY A 43 -5.45 8.16 9.33
N GLN A 44 -4.62 7.50 10.13
CA GLN A 44 -4.36 7.90 11.52
C GLN A 44 -3.69 9.27 11.58
N HIS A 45 -2.70 9.53 10.73
CA HIS A 45 -2.02 10.83 10.71
C HIS A 45 -3.00 11.96 10.37
N GLY A 46 -3.97 11.71 9.50
CA GLY A 46 -5.05 12.65 9.16
C GLY A 46 -5.96 13.03 10.33
N VAL A 47 -6.02 12.24 11.40
CA VAL A 47 -6.72 12.62 12.65
C VAL A 47 -6.00 13.79 13.32
N TYR A 48 -4.67 13.75 13.37
CA TYR A 48 -3.85 14.76 14.04
C TYR A 48 -3.50 15.93 13.13
N CYS A 49 -3.32 15.67 11.84
CA CYS A 49 -2.94 16.66 10.83
C CYS A 49 -4.20 17.19 10.13
N GLN A 50 -4.86 18.17 10.76
CA GLN A 50 -6.10 18.78 10.26
C GLN A 50 -5.84 20.00 9.38
N SER A 51 -6.72 20.25 8.43
CA SER A 51 -6.68 21.43 7.57
C SER A 51 -7.05 22.70 8.35
N ALA A 52 -6.19 23.72 8.28
CA ALA A 52 -6.50 25.05 8.79
C ALA A 52 -7.64 25.74 8.01
N ARG A 53 -7.89 25.33 6.76
CA ARG A 53 -8.91 25.94 5.88
C ARG A 53 -10.24 25.21 5.90
N GLN A 54 -10.23 23.91 6.19
CA GLN A 54 -11.41 23.04 6.21
C GLN A 54 -11.47 22.28 7.54
N PRO A 55 -12.13 22.85 8.57
CA PRO A 55 -12.23 22.20 9.87
C PRO A 55 -12.82 20.79 9.78
N GLY A 56 -12.19 19.84 10.49
CA GLY A 56 -12.63 18.44 10.52
C GLY A 56 -12.20 17.60 9.30
N LYS A 57 -11.42 18.18 8.37
CA LYS A 57 -10.77 17.41 7.29
C LYS A 57 -9.26 17.33 7.52
N PRO A 58 -8.61 16.23 7.13
CA PRO A 58 -7.16 16.15 7.10
C PRO A 58 -6.53 17.25 6.25
N ALA A 59 -5.25 17.55 6.46
CA ALA A 59 -4.49 18.44 5.58
C ALA A 59 -4.55 17.96 4.11
N MET A 60 -4.44 18.90 3.17
CA MET A 60 -4.69 18.63 1.74
C MET A 60 -3.69 17.63 1.14
N ASP A 61 -2.43 17.73 1.54
CA ASP A 61 -1.37 16.77 1.22
C ASP A 61 -1.69 15.36 1.75
N ILE A 62 -2.20 15.22 2.97
CA ILE A 62 -2.65 13.93 3.53
C ILE A 62 -3.77 13.32 2.69
N GLN A 63 -4.75 14.13 2.28
CA GLN A 63 -5.84 13.68 1.40
C GLN A 63 -5.29 13.18 0.06
N ILE A 64 -4.35 13.90 -0.54
CA ILE A 64 -3.73 13.52 -1.83
C ILE A 64 -2.91 12.23 -1.69
N ILE A 65 -2.13 12.08 -0.60
CA ILE A 65 -1.37 10.85 -0.33
C ILE A 65 -2.33 9.67 -0.20
N GLN A 66 -3.41 9.82 0.58
CA GLN A 66 -4.41 8.78 0.75
C GLN A 66 -5.03 8.38 -0.60
N GLN A 67 -5.42 9.37 -1.41
CA GLN A 67 -5.97 9.14 -2.75
C GLN A 67 -5.00 8.36 -3.65
N HIS A 68 -3.73 8.77 -3.71
CA HIS A 68 -2.73 8.09 -4.55
C HIS A 68 -2.45 6.66 -4.09
N LEU A 69 -2.45 6.40 -2.77
CA LEU A 69 -2.30 5.05 -2.23
C LEU A 69 -3.50 4.16 -2.60
N GLU A 70 -4.73 4.67 -2.53
CA GLU A 70 -5.93 3.95 -2.95
C GLU A 70 -5.91 3.62 -4.45
N GLN A 71 -5.60 4.62 -5.29
CA GLN A 71 -5.50 4.43 -6.75
C GLN A 71 -4.40 3.43 -7.11
N SER A 72 -3.25 3.49 -6.43
CA SER A 72 -2.16 2.53 -6.65
C SER A 72 -2.60 1.10 -6.31
N LYS A 73 -3.33 0.91 -5.21
CA LYS A 73 -3.89 -0.42 -4.85
C LYS A 73 -4.87 -0.93 -5.88
N GLU A 74 -5.72 -0.06 -6.44
CA GLU A 74 -6.66 -0.43 -7.50
C GLU A 74 -5.93 -0.95 -8.73
N LEU A 75 -4.88 -0.24 -9.18
CA LEU A 75 -4.07 -0.68 -10.32
C LEU A 75 -3.32 -1.99 -10.04
N LEU A 76 -2.73 -2.18 -8.85
CA LEU A 76 -2.06 -3.44 -8.54
C LEU A 76 -3.03 -4.62 -8.45
N ARG A 77 -4.23 -4.41 -7.89
CA ARG A 77 -5.29 -5.42 -7.87
C ARG A 77 -5.73 -5.81 -9.27
N SER A 78 -5.91 -4.82 -10.17
CA SER A 78 -6.30 -5.13 -11.55
C SER A 78 -5.24 -5.96 -12.28
N VAL A 79 -3.95 -5.68 -12.07
CA VAL A 79 -2.87 -6.53 -12.60
C VAL A 79 -2.93 -7.95 -12.04
N MET A 80 -3.17 -8.12 -10.74
CA MET A 80 -3.33 -9.47 -10.15
C MET A 80 -4.51 -10.22 -10.75
N ASP A 81 -5.63 -9.54 -10.99
CA ASP A 81 -6.81 -10.15 -11.61
C ASP A 81 -6.56 -10.55 -13.07
N GLU A 82 -5.78 -9.77 -13.82
CA GLU A 82 -5.34 -10.15 -15.17
C GLU A 82 -4.39 -11.35 -15.16
N LEU A 83 -3.49 -11.45 -14.17
CA LEU A 83 -2.61 -12.61 -14.03
C LEU A 83 -3.39 -13.90 -13.74
N ARG A 84 -4.48 -13.82 -12.97
CA ARG A 84 -5.35 -14.99 -12.65
C ARG A 84 -6.15 -15.52 -13.83
N LYS A 85 -6.35 -14.70 -14.88
CA LYS A 85 -7.06 -15.11 -16.10
C LYS A 85 -6.18 -15.86 -17.09
N ARG A 86 -4.85 -15.78 -16.92
CA ARG A 86 -3.86 -16.48 -17.75
C ARG A 86 -3.71 -17.91 -17.26
#